data_AF-A0A939GQP1-F1
#
_entry.id   AF-A0A939GQP1-F1
#
_cell.length_a   1.000
_cell.length_b   1.000
_cell.length_c   1.000
_cell.angle_alpha   90.00
_cell.angle_beta   90.00
_cell.angle_gamma   90.00
#
_symmetry.space_group_name_H-M   'P 1'
#
loop_
_entity.id
_entity.type
_entity.pdbx_description
1 polymer ?
#
loop_
_entity_poly.entity_id
_entity_poly.type
_entity_poly.pdbx_seq_one_letter_code
_entity_poly.pdbx_strand_id
1 'polypeptide(L)'
;MTNLYCSQGHQNPSGSRFCLQCGDKIANVPTSGNQGIQPGQTLGDRYVIIRQIGQGGFGKTYLAEDINRFREACVLKEFSPQVQLSAITSDSRRQLGNYTGNERAIWQFKINKINVGSRSLYDLGDAAFLHEFPEQKGKSFIKQPIGQVWYAFVNDQFNAILDKSIFEKIVFPEGATGKTVNGSLQPGRGKVFIAGLAKDQNMEVKLEANSKVLLSIYSPSGKNPLLEDSQKRTISATLSEKGFYEFVVVSTASEPVDYQLTVTAENPPEPEPTETPSQTPTEEPIPTETPTPEGNY
;
A
#
# COMPACT_ATOMS: atom_id res chain seq x y z
N MET A 1 -44.15 -26.44 -16.95
CA MET A 1 -43.10 -25.95 -16.03
C MET A 1 -41.89 -26.85 -16.23
N THR A 2 -40.75 -26.29 -16.62
CA THR A 2 -39.54 -27.06 -16.92
C THR A 2 -38.86 -27.46 -15.61
N ASN A 3 -38.74 -28.75 -15.32
CA ASN A 3 -38.07 -29.22 -14.11
C ASN A 3 -36.55 -29.06 -14.26
N LEU A 4 -35.90 -28.38 -13.31
CA LEU A 4 -34.48 -28.09 -13.31
C LEU A 4 -33.76 -29.02 -12.32
N TYR A 5 -32.71 -29.72 -12.76
CA TYR A 5 -31.98 -30.69 -11.94
C TYR A 5 -30.49 -30.34 -11.84
N CYS A 6 -29.86 -30.61 -10.70
CA CYS A 6 -28.40 -30.49 -10.55
C CYS A 6 -27.67 -31.75 -11.03
N SER A 7 -26.33 -31.73 -11.03
CA SER A 7 -25.46 -32.87 -11.37
C SER A 7 -25.71 -34.13 -10.51
N GLN A 8 -26.19 -33.96 -9.27
CA GLN A 8 -26.55 -35.05 -8.36
C GLN A 8 -28.02 -35.50 -8.50
N GLY A 9 -28.78 -34.95 -9.47
CA GLY A 9 -30.16 -35.35 -9.73
C GLY A 9 -31.23 -34.72 -8.81
N HIS A 10 -30.88 -33.76 -7.95
CA HIS A 10 -31.86 -33.05 -7.13
C HIS A 10 -32.70 -32.08 -7.95
N GLN A 11 -34.01 -32.05 -7.72
CA GLN A 11 -34.93 -31.10 -8.36
C GLN A 11 -34.81 -29.72 -7.70
N ASN A 12 -34.82 -28.66 -8.50
CA ASN A 12 -34.70 -27.28 -8.05
C ASN A 12 -35.78 -26.40 -8.71
N PRO A 13 -36.20 -25.31 -8.04
CA PRO A 13 -37.08 -24.30 -8.64
C PRO A 13 -36.50 -23.70 -9.93
N SER A 14 -37.38 -23.25 -10.83
CA SER A 14 -36.98 -22.49 -12.02
C SER A 14 -36.18 -21.25 -11.64
N GLY A 15 -34.98 -21.08 -12.21
CA GLY A 15 -34.09 -19.93 -11.96
C GLY A 15 -33.02 -20.13 -10.87
N SER A 16 -32.98 -21.29 -10.20
CA SER A 16 -31.94 -21.62 -9.22
C SER A 16 -30.56 -21.69 -9.87
N ARG A 17 -29.59 -20.89 -9.38
CA ARG A 17 -28.18 -20.89 -9.85
C ARG A 17 -27.34 -22.02 -9.23
N PHE A 18 -27.70 -22.41 -8.02
CA PHE A 18 -27.07 -23.48 -7.25
C PHE A 18 -28.17 -24.39 -6.69
N CYS A 19 -27.83 -25.66 -6.46
CA CYS A 19 -28.74 -26.61 -5.86
C CYS A 19 -28.99 -26.26 -4.40
N LEU A 20 -30.27 -26.16 -4.01
CA LEU A 20 -30.66 -25.83 -2.64
C LEU A 20 -30.39 -26.95 -1.63
N GLN A 21 -30.12 -28.18 -2.09
CA GLN A 21 -29.80 -29.32 -1.21
C GLN A 21 -28.29 -29.58 -1.07
N CYS A 22 -27.52 -29.49 -2.15
CA CYS A 22 -26.11 -29.89 -2.15
C CYS A 22 -25.12 -28.79 -2.55
N GLY A 23 -25.60 -27.61 -2.97
CA GLY A 23 -24.74 -26.49 -3.36
C GLY A 23 -24.14 -26.60 -4.77
N ASP A 24 -24.30 -27.74 -5.47
CA ASP A 24 -23.80 -27.92 -6.84
C ASP A 24 -24.36 -26.87 -7.81
N LYS A 25 -23.49 -26.35 -8.68
CA LYS A 25 -23.88 -25.41 -9.74
C LYS A 25 -24.76 -26.13 -10.77
N ILE A 26 -25.91 -25.54 -11.10
CA ILE A 26 -26.84 -26.14 -12.07
C ILE A 26 -26.40 -25.77 -13.50
N ALA A 27 -25.93 -26.76 -14.26
CA ALA A 27 -25.29 -26.60 -15.57
C ALA A 27 -26.25 -26.12 -16.69
N ASN A 28 -27.57 -26.16 -16.48
CA ASN A 28 -28.60 -25.80 -17.47
C ASN A 28 -29.44 -24.56 -17.08
N VAL A 29 -28.95 -23.73 -16.15
CA VAL A 29 -29.38 -22.32 -16.19
C VAL A 29 -28.74 -21.74 -17.44
N PRO A 30 -29.44 -20.98 -18.30
CA PRO A 30 -28.78 -20.13 -19.27
C PRO A 30 -27.92 -19.12 -18.51
N THR A 31 -26.74 -19.55 -18.09
CA THR A 31 -25.68 -18.69 -17.63
C THR A 31 -25.30 -17.88 -18.86
N SER A 32 -25.65 -16.61 -18.86
CA SER A 32 -25.05 -15.56 -19.69
C SER A 32 -23.55 -15.40 -19.38
N GLY A 33 -22.81 -16.51 -19.30
CA GLY A 33 -21.39 -16.59 -18.99
C GLY A 33 -20.52 -16.78 -20.22
N ASN A 34 -21.09 -17.03 -21.40
CA ASN A 34 -20.36 -17.14 -22.68
C ASN A 34 -21.09 -16.52 -23.88
N GLN A 35 -22.23 -15.86 -23.67
CA GLN A 35 -22.92 -15.07 -24.68
C GLN A 35 -22.86 -13.63 -24.17
N GLY A 36 -22.07 -12.76 -24.82
CA GLY A 36 -21.95 -11.36 -24.42
C GLY A 36 -23.31 -10.64 -24.37
N ILE A 37 -23.36 -9.44 -23.81
CA ILE A 37 -24.60 -8.66 -23.69
C ILE A 37 -25.22 -8.44 -25.08
N GLN A 38 -26.51 -8.77 -25.25
CA GLN A 38 -27.21 -8.75 -26.54
C GLN A 38 -28.25 -7.62 -26.62
N PRO A 39 -28.56 -7.08 -27.82
CA PRO A 39 -29.74 -6.26 -28.05
C PRO A 39 -31.02 -6.90 -27.51
N GLY A 40 -31.90 -6.09 -26.91
CA GLY A 40 -33.15 -6.52 -26.26
C GLY A 40 -32.97 -7.08 -24.85
N GLN A 41 -31.74 -7.40 -24.42
CA GLN A 41 -31.49 -7.85 -23.04
C GLN A 41 -31.76 -6.71 -22.06
N THR A 42 -32.44 -7.02 -20.95
CA THR A 42 -32.61 -6.08 -19.83
C THR A 42 -31.54 -6.35 -18.77
N LEU A 43 -30.77 -5.32 -18.40
CA LEU A 43 -29.74 -5.39 -17.35
C LEU A 43 -30.23 -4.69 -16.08
N GLY A 44 -30.01 -5.35 -14.94
CA GLY A 44 -30.41 -4.84 -13.61
C GLY A 44 -31.89 -4.47 -13.53
N ASP A 45 -32.74 -5.18 -14.28
CA ASP A 45 -34.19 -4.95 -14.39
C ASP A 45 -34.58 -3.50 -14.73
N ARG A 46 -33.69 -2.77 -15.41
CA ARG A 46 -33.84 -1.33 -15.67
C ARG A 46 -33.40 -0.91 -17.07
N TYR A 47 -32.30 -1.46 -17.55
CA TYR A 47 -31.68 -0.96 -18.78
C TYR A 47 -31.88 -1.94 -19.92
N VAL A 48 -32.66 -1.58 -20.94
CA VAL A 48 -32.84 -2.39 -22.13
C VAL A 48 -31.75 -2.06 -23.15
N ILE A 49 -30.94 -3.02 -23.52
CA ILE A 49 -29.84 -2.83 -24.47
C ILE A 49 -30.40 -2.63 -25.88
N ILE A 50 -30.07 -1.52 -26.52
CA ILE A 50 -30.43 -1.27 -27.92
C ILE A 50 -29.39 -1.89 -28.83
N ARG A 51 -28.12 -1.49 -28.67
CA ARG A 51 -26.99 -1.97 -29.48
C ARG A 51 -25.65 -1.62 -28.85
N GLN A 52 -24.60 -2.34 -29.23
CA GLN A 52 -23.23 -1.89 -28.98
C GLN A 52 -22.94 -0.63 -29.82
N ILE A 53 -22.34 0.38 -29.20
CA ILE A 53 -21.94 1.65 -29.84
C ILE A 53 -20.43 1.90 -29.80
N GLY A 54 -19.67 1.07 -29.07
CA GLY A 54 -18.21 1.15 -29.06
C GLY A 54 -17.57 -0.04 -28.36
N GLN A 55 -16.27 -0.22 -28.59
CA GLN A 55 -15.44 -1.21 -27.92
C GLN A 55 -14.03 -0.65 -27.75
N GLY A 56 -13.42 -0.90 -26.59
CA GLY A 56 -12.04 -0.56 -26.31
C GLY A 56 -11.41 -1.56 -25.34
N GLY A 57 -10.18 -1.29 -24.90
CA GLY A 57 -9.42 -2.22 -24.05
C GLY A 57 -10.08 -2.57 -22.70
N PHE A 58 -11.04 -1.77 -22.23
CA PHE A 58 -11.73 -1.98 -20.95
C PHE A 58 -13.14 -2.55 -21.08
N GLY A 59 -13.54 -2.95 -22.29
CA GLY A 59 -14.83 -3.58 -22.55
C GLY A 59 -15.65 -2.88 -23.63
N LYS A 60 -16.97 -3.03 -23.54
CA LYS A 60 -17.93 -2.63 -24.57
C LYS A 60 -18.82 -1.50 -24.07
N THR A 61 -19.21 -0.62 -24.98
CA THR A 61 -20.14 0.47 -24.70
C THR A 61 -21.43 0.20 -25.45
N TYR A 62 -22.56 0.31 -24.77
CA TYR A 62 -23.89 0.04 -25.31
C TYR A 62 -24.76 1.28 -25.20
N LEU A 63 -25.57 1.51 -26.22
CA LEU A 63 -26.75 2.37 -26.11
C LEU A 63 -27.85 1.53 -25.48
N ALA A 64 -28.51 2.07 -24.45
CA ALA A 64 -29.61 1.42 -23.74
C ALA A 64 -30.75 2.41 -23.49
N GLU A 65 -31.94 1.90 -23.21
CA GLU A 65 -33.07 2.68 -22.68
C GLU A 65 -33.19 2.43 -21.18
N ASP A 66 -33.32 3.50 -20.39
CA ASP A 66 -33.68 3.41 -18.98
C ASP A 66 -35.21 3.34 -18.84
N ILE A 67 -35.75 2.14 -18.59
CA ILE A 67 -37.21 1.94 -18.50
C ILE A 67 -37.81 2.59 -17.26
N ASN A 68 -36.99 2.88 -16.24
CA ASN A 68 -37.42 3.61 -15.05
C ASN A 68 -37.40 5.12 -15.25
N ARG A 69 -36.99 5.60 -16.43
CA ARG A 69 -36.94 7.01 -16.79
C ARG A 69 -37.51 7.25 -18.18
N PHE A 70 -38.76 6.85 -18.39
CA PHE A 70 -39.50 7.06 -19.65
C PHE A 70 -38.76 6.55 -20.90
N ARG A 71 -37.99 5.46 -20.78
CA ARG A 71 -37.14 4.92 -21.85
C ARG A 71 -36.12 5.93 -22.39
N GLU A 72 -35.63 6.83 -21.54
CA GLU A 72 -34.58 7.77 -21.91
C GLU A 72 -33.34 7.00 -22.39
N ALA A 73 -32.81 7.42 -23.54
CA ALA A 73 -31.59 6.86 -24.10
C ALA A 73 -30.40 7.17 -23.19
N CYS A 74 -29.65 6.15 -22.81
CA CYS A 74 -28.48 6.24 -21.95
C CYS A 74 -27.33 5.35 -22.45
N VAL A 75 -26.13 5.57 -21.93
CA VAL A 75 -24.94 4.80 -22.28
C VAL A 75 -24.57 3.89 -21.13
N LEU A 76 -24.50 2.59 -21.40
CA LEU A 76 -23.95 1.60 -20.48
C LEU A 76 -22.54 1.20 -20.93
N LYS A 77 -21.60 1.22 -19.99
CA LYS A 77 -20.22 0.77 -20.24
C LYS A 77 -19.97 -0.52 -19.47
N GLU A 78 -19.84 -1.61 -20.20
CA GLU A 78 -19.41 -2.89 -19.65
C GLU A 78 -17.91 -2.80 -19.34
N PHE A 79 -17.57 -3.16 -18.10
CA PHE A 79 -16.20 -3.21 -17.63
C PHE A 79 -15.76 -4.67 -17.50
N SER A 80 -14.92 -5.14 -18.43
CA SER A 80 -14.55 -6.56 -18.55
C SER A 80 -13.03 -6.81 -18.73
N PRO A 81 -12.14 -6.39 -17.80
CA PRO A 81 -10.74 -6.85 -17.77
C PRO A 81 -10.64 -8.27 -17.17
N GLN A 82 -11.29 -9.25 -17.81
CA GLN A 82 -11.57 -10.56 -17.21
C GLN A 82 -10.32 -11.34 -16.76
N VAL A 83 -9.18 -11.16 -17.44
CA VAL A 83 -7.93 -11.85 -17.10
C VAL A 83 -7.25 -11.20 -15.89
N GLN A 84 -7.09 -9.88 -15.89
CA GLN A 84 -6.38 -9.15 -14.84
C GLN A 84 -7.15 -9.07 -13.51
N LEU A 85 -8.49 -9.16 -13.52
CA LEU A 85 -9.29 -9.13 -12.28
C LEU A 85 -9.21 -10.43 -11.47
N SER A 86 -8.56 -11.48 -11.98
CA SER A 86 -8.28 -12.68 -11.19
C SER A 86 -7.30 -12.43 -10.04
N ALA A 87 -6.48 -11.37 -10.14
CA ALA A 87 -5.48 -10.99 -9.14
C ALA A 87 -6.04 -10.27 -7.89
N ILE A 88 -7.34 -9.92 -7.90
CA ILE A 88 -8.06 -9.32 -6.76
C ILE A 88 -9.11 -10.27 -6.16
N THR A 89 -9.38 -10.11 -4.86
CA THR A 89 -10.30 -10.98 -4.11
C THR A 89 -11.74 -10.90 -4.63
N SER A 90 -12.55 -11.91 -4.32
CA SER A 90 -13.99 -11.88 -4.64
C SER A 90 -14.71 -10.69 -4.03
N ASP A 91 -14.32 -10.30 -2.82
CA ASP A 91 -14.96 -9.23 -2.06
C ASP A 91 -14.62 -7.86 -2.66
N SER A 92 -13.36 -7.67 -3.05
CA SER A 92 -12.95 -6.45 -3.77
C SER A 92 -13.59 -6.36 -5.16
N ARG A 93 -13.77 -7.49 -5.86
CA ARG A 93 -14.51 -7.54 -7.14
C ARG A 93 -15.97 -7.15 -7.01
N ARG A 94 -16.65 -7.59 -5.94
CA ARG A 94 -18.06 -7.23 -5.70
C ARG A 94 -18.27 -5.74 -5.43
N GLN A 95 -17.22 -5.04 -5.02
CA GLN A 95 -17.25 -3.60 -4.74
C GLN A 95 -16.89 -2.73 -5.95
N LEU A 96 -16.50 -3.31 -7.09
CA LEU A 96 -16.22 -2.53 -8.30
C LEU A 96 -17.42 -1.67 -8.72
N GLY A 97 -17.18 -0.39 -8.94
CA GLY A 97 -18.21 0.62 -9.24
C GLY A 97 -18.74 1.34 -7.99
N ASN A 98 -18.49 0.82 -6.79
CA ASN A 98 -18.95 1.38 -5.52
C ASN A 98 -17.83 2.05 -4.72
N TYR A 99 -16.56 1.90 -5.11
CA TYR A 99 -15.47 2.63 -4.46
C TYR A 99 -15.59 4.12 -4.73
N THR A 100 -15.42 4.93 -3.70
CA THR A 100 -15.48 6.39 -3.76
C THR A 100 -14.18 7.00 -3.23
N GLY A 101 -14.10 8.34 -3.26
CA GLY A 101 -13.02 9.06 -2.61
C GLY A 101 -12.99 8.85 -1.09
N ASN A 102 -14.13 8.52 -0.47
CA ASN A 102 -14.25 8.39 0.98
C ASN A 102 -13.55 7.15 1.52
N GLU A 103 -13.43 6.07 0.74
CA GLU A 103 -12.71 4.86 1.15
C GLU A 103 -11.26 5.17 1.48
N ARG A 104 -10.62 6.13 0.79
CA ARG A 104 -9.25 6.55 1.12
C ARG A 104 -9.14 7.12 2.52
N ALA A 105 -10.11 7.95 2.93
CA ALA A 105 -10.13 8.52 4.27
C ALA A 105 -10.39 7.44 5.33
N ILE A 106 -11.26 6.47 5.03
CA ILE A 106 -11.54 5.33 5.91
C ILE A 106 -10.30 4.45 6.08
N TRP A 107 -9.63 4.10 4.98
CA TRP A 107 -8.40 3.31 5.01
C TRP A 107 -7.33 4.01 5.80
N GLN A 108 -7.05 5.28 5.47
CA GLN A 108 -6.08 6.11 6.19
C GLN A 108 -6.35 6.13 7.69
N PHE A 109 -7.60 6.40 8.10
CA PHE A 109 -7.96 6.40 9.52
C PHE A 109 -7.70 5.06 10.20
N LYS A 110 -7.96 3.93 9.51
CA LYS A 110 -7.78 2.59 10.08
C LYS A 110 -6.31 2.16 10.14
N ILE A 111 -5.51 2.40 9.10
CA ILE A 111 -4.08 2.02 9.10
C ILE A 111 -3.25 2.91 10.02
N ASN A 112 -3.63 4.19 10.20
CA ASN A 112 -2.92 5.08 11.12
C ASN A 112 -2.97 4.54 12.56
N LYS A 113 -4.02 3.79 12.94
CA LYS A 113 -4.13 3.16 14.28
C LYS A 113 -3.08 2.10 14.56
N ILE A 114 -2.42 1.58 13.52
CA ILE A 114 -1.32 0.63 13.63
C ILE A 114 0.02 1.25 13.22
N ASN A 115 0.09 2.59 13.14
CA ASN A 115 1.27 3.37 12.79
C ASN A 115 1.79 3.14 11.36
N VAL A 116 0.90 2.80 10.43
CA VAL A 116 1.19 2.74 8.99
C VAL A 116 0.48 3.89 8.30
N GLY A 117 1.17 4.61 7.42
CA GLY A 117 0.67 5.72 6.64
C GLY A 117 0.04 5.29 5.32
N SER A 118 -0.76 6.17 4.73
CA SER A 118 -1.44 5.91 3.46
C SER A 118 -0.47 5.78 2.27
N ARG A 119 0.72 6.40 2.33
CA ARG A 119 1.76 6.23 1.30
C ARG A 119 2.19 4.78 1.19
N SER A 120 2.52 4.14 2.31
CA SER A 120 2.88 2.72 2.34
C SER A 120 1.78 1.81 1.79
N LEU A 121 0.52 2.11 2.10
CA LEU A 121 -0.61 1.38 1.50
C LEU A 121 -0.69 1.60 -0.02
N TYR A 122 -0.48 2.82 -0.50
CA TYR A 122 -0.56 3.13 -1.92
C TYR A 122 0.62 2.57 -2.71
N ASP A 123 1.83 2.50 -2.16
CA ASP A 123 2.97 1.82 -2.79
C ASP A 123 2.65 0.35 -3.07
N LEU A 124 2.08 -0.35 -2.08
CA LEU A 124 1.65 -1.75 -2.24
C LEU A 124 0.54 -1.88 -3.29
N GLY A 125 -0.44 -0.97 -3.25
CA GLY A 125 -1.55 -0.97 -4.20
C GLY A 125 -1.11 -0.67 -5.63
N ASP A 126 -0.20 0.30 -5.81
CA ASP A 126 0.39 0.69 -7.08
C ASP A 126 1.25 -0.44 -7.65
N ALA A 127 2.08 -1.08 -6.84
CA ALA A 127 2.85 -2.25 -7.27
C ALA A 127 1.96 -3.38 -7.79
N ALA A 128 0.90 -3.72 -7.05
CA ALA A 128 -0.02 -4.79 -7.42
C ALA A 128 -0.85 -4.43 -8.67
N PHE A 129 -1.35 -3.19 -8.74
CA PHE A 129 -2.12 -2.71 -9.87
C PHE A 129 -1.27 -2.59 -11.14
N LEU A 130 -0.09 -1.97 -11.07
CA LEU A 130 0.78 -1.75 -12.23
C LEU A 130 1.46 -3.03 -12.72
N HIS A 131 1.52 -4.08 -11.90
CA HIS A 131 1.92 -5.40 -12.36
C HIS A 131 0.92 -5.96 -13.38
N GLU A 132 -0.38 -5.86 -13.09
CA GLU A 132 -1.46 -6.35 -13.95
C GLU A 132 -1.79 -5.39 -15.10
N PHE A 133 -1.59 -4.09 -14.88
CA PHE A 133 -1.91 -3.01 -15.82
C PHE A 133 -0.69 -2.11 -16.09
N PRO A 134 0.42 -2.66 -16.65
CA PRO A 134 1.66 -1.93 -16.86
C PRO A 134 1.49 -0.73 -17.81
N GLU A 135 0.50 -0.76 -18.70
CA GLU A 135 0.18 0.32 -19.61
C GLU A 135 -0.44 1.55 -18.93
N GLN A 136 -0.82 1.45 -17.65
CA GLN A 136 -1.30 2.58 -16.85
C GLN A 136 -0.17 3.37 -16.17
N LYS A 137 1.07 2.86 -16.22
CA LYS A 137 2.21 3.52 -15.61
C LYS A 137 2.38 4.95 -16.16
N GLY A 138 2.46 5.92 -15.25
CA GLY A 138 2.61 7.34 -15.58
C GLY A 138 1.34 8.03 -16.11
N LYS A 139 0.19 7.36 -16.15
CA LYS A 139 -1.08 7.95 -16.60
C LYS A 139 -1.92 8.43 -15.43
N SER A 140 -2.74 9.46 -15.66
CA SER A 140 -3.77 9.88 -14.70
C SER A 140 -5.04 9.06 -14.89
N PHE A 141 -5.20 8.01 -14.08
CA PHE A 141 -6.29 7.03 -14.26
C PHE A 141 -7.29 6.97 -13.10
N ILE A 142 -6.98 7.57 -11.95
CA ILE A 142 -7.82 7.48 -10.73
C ILE A 142 -9.26 7.97 -10.95
N LYS A 143 -9.46 9.03 -11.74
CA LYS A 143 -10.79 9.57 -12.06
C LYS A 143 -11.48 8.85 -13.23
N GLN A 144 -10.81 7.89 -13.86
CA GLN A 144 -11.35 7.09 -14.95
C GLN A 144 -11.98 5.79 -14.39
N PRO A 145 -12.79 5.06 -15.18
CA PRO A 145 -13.36 3.79 -14.73
C PRO A 145 -12.34 2.77 -14.20
N ILE A 146 -11.13 2.73 -14.80
CA ILE A 146 -10.06 1.84 -14.34
C ILE A 146 -9.56 2.17 -12.92
N GLY A 147 -9.79 3.40 -12.43
CA GLY A 147 -9.53 3.77 -11.04
C GLY A 147 -10.29 2.90 -10.04
N GLN A 148 -11.48 2.37 -10.39
CA GLN A 148 -12.21 1.42 -9.55
C GLN A 148 -11.43 0.12 -9.32
N VAL A 149 -10.66 -0.32 -10.31
CA VAL A 149 -9.82 -1.50 -10.19
C VAL A 149 -8.63 -1.22 -9.29
N TRP A 150 -8.01 -0.05 -9.44
CA TRP A 150 -6.96 0.37 -8.53
C TRP A 150 -7.44 0.38 -7.07
N TYR A 151 -8.64 0.91 -6.81
CA TYR A 151 -9.24 0.84 -5.48
C TYR A 151 -9.41 -0.61 -4.99
N ALA A 152 -9.79 -1.55 -5.86
CA ALA A 152 -9.88 -2.95 -5.49
C ALA A 152 -8.52 -3.57 -5.10
N PHE A 153 -7.44 -3.27 -5.84
CA PHE A 153 -6.09 -3.70 -5.47
C PHE A 153 -5.66 -3.12 -4.12
N VAL A 154 -5.88 -1.81 -3.93
CA VAL A 154 -5.56 -1.14 -2.66
C VAL A 154 -6.38 -1.71 -1.52
N ASN A 155 -7.66 -2.04 -1.73
CA ASN A 155 -8.51 -2.66 -0.71
C ASN A 155 -7.96 -4.02 -0.24
N ASP A 156 -7.49 -4.84 -1.18
CA ASP A 156 -6.85 -6.12 -0.85
C ASP A 156 -5.57 -5.90 -0.01
N GLN A 157 -4.72 -4.94 -0.40
CA GLN A 157 -3.51 -4.60 0.37
C GLN A 157 -3.86 -4.04 1.75
N PHE A 158 -4.89 -3.21 1.83
CA PHE A 158 -5.39 -2.64 3.08
C PHE A 158 -5.83 -3.73 4.06
N ASN A 159 -6.59 -4.72 3.58
CA ASN A 159 -7.03 -5.85 4.42
C ASN A 159 -5.84 -6.72 4.87
N ALA A 160 -4.89 -6.98 3.97
CA ALA A 160 -3.65 -7.72 4.25
C ALA A 160 -2.70 -6.99 5.24
N ILE A 161 -2.75 -5.66 5.28
CA ILE A 161 -2.04 -4.89 6.32
C ILE A 161 -2.75 -5.08 7.67
N LEU A 162 -4.08 -4.99 7.69
CA LEU A 162 -4.87 -5.10 8.92
C LEU A 162 -4.81 -6.48 9.57
N ASP A 163 -4.80 -7.55 8.77
CA ASP A 163 -4.63 -8.92 9.26
C ASP A 163 -3.16 -9.28 9.55
N LYS A 164 -2.23 -8.36 9.23
CA LYS A 164 -0.78 -8.45 9.43
C LYS A 164 -0.07 -9.44 8.51
N SER A 165 -0.70 -9.92 7.43
CA SER A 165 -0.04 -10.84 6.48
C SER A 165 1.08 -10.17 5.69
N ILE A 166 0.99 -8.86 5.45
CA ILE A 166 2.02 -8.06 4.76
C ILE A 166 2.55 -6.90 5.61
N PHE A 167 2.42 -6.99 6.93
CA PHE A 167 2.86 -5.97 7.87
C PHE A 167 3.66 -6.57 9.03
N GLU A 168 4.80 -5.97 9.36
CA GLU A 168 5.63 -6.39 10.49
C GLU A 168 6.25 -5.21 11.24
N LYS A 169 6.25 -5.28 12.57
CA LYS A 169 6.99 -4.32 13.42
C LYS A 169 8.40 -4.84 13.68
N ILE A 170 9.41 -4.10 13.26
CA ILE A 170 10.81 -4.33 13.59
C ILE A 170 11.04 -3.86 15.04
N VAL A 171 11.49 -4.79 15.87
CA VAL A 171 11.89 -4.55 17.25
C VAL A 171 13.33 -5.01 17.38
N PHE A 172 14.22 -4.11 17.79
CA PHE A 172 15.63 -4.46 17.99
C PHE A 172 15.78 -5.33 19.24
N PRO A 173 16.57 -6.41 19.18
CA PRO A 173 16.95 -7.16 20.38
C PRO A 173 17.59 -6.27 21.44
N GLU A 174 17.52 -6.67 22.70
CA GLU A 174 18.16 -5.94 23.79
C GLU A 174 19.67 -5.80 23.54
N GLY A 175 20.18 -4.57 23.66
CA GLY A 175 21.58 -4.22 23.39
C GLY A 175 21.98 -4.16 21.90
N ALA A 176 21.08 -4.52 20.97
CA ALA A 176 21.35 -4.43 19.54
C ALA A 176 21.01 -3.04 18.98
N THR A 177 21.83 -2.57 18.05
CA THR A 177 21.58 -1.32 17.29
C THR A 177 20.81 -1.56 16.00
N GLY A 178 20.44 -2.81 15.68
CA GLY A 178 19.70 -3.11 14.47
C GLY A 178 19.09 -4.49 14.42
N LYS A 179 18.33 -4.73 13.36
CA LYS A 179 17.71 -6.02 13.06
C LYS A 179 17.66 -6.25 11.56
N THR A 180 17.86 -7.50 11.17
CA THR A 180 17.66 -8.00 9.82
C THR A 180 16.38 -8.82 9.74
N VAL A 181 15.57 -8.55 8.72
CA VAL A 181 14.38 -9.31 8.33
C VAL A 181 14.54 -9.81 6.90
N ASN A 182 13.92 -10.94 6.57
CA ASN A 182 14.00 -11.54 5.24
C ASN A 182 12.65 -12.09 4.82
N GLY A 183 12.50 -12.34 3.53
CA GLY A 183 11.31 -12.96 2.96
C GLY A 183 11.38 -13.07 1.45
N SER A 184 10.27 -13.52 0.87
CA SER A 184 10.08 -13.62 -0.58
C SER A 184 8.85 -12.82 -0.99
N LEU A 185 8.96 -12.06 -2.07
CA LEU A 185 7.87 -11.29 -2.66
C LEU A 185 7.40 -11.95 -3.94
N GLN A 186 6.11 -12.24 -4.01
CA GLN A 186 5.45 -12.64 -5.25
C GLN A 186 5.40 -11.45 -6.24
N PRO A 187 5.23 -11.71 -7.55
CA PRO A 187 5.11 -10.65 -8.56
C PRO A 187 4.03 -9.61 -8.21
N GLY A 188 4.39 -8.33 -8.29
CA GLY A 188 3.50 -7.21 -7.95
C GLY A 188 3.13 -7.11 -6.46
N ARG A 189 3.76 -7.90 -5.57
CA ARG A 189 3.48 -7.86 -4.13
C ARG A 189 4.56 -7.13 -3.36
N GLY A 190 4.22 -6.71 -2.15
CA GLY A 190 5.14 -6.05 -1.24
C GLY A 190 4.83 -6.32 0.22
N LYS A 191 5.64 -5.75 1.09
CA LYS A 191 5.49 -5.82 2.55
C LYS A 191 5.87 -4.48 3.18
N VAL A 192 5.14 -4.11 4.23
CA VAL A 192 5.41 -2.93 5.05
C VAL A 192 6.06 -3.35 6.35
N PHE A 193 7.13 -2.66 6.71
CA PHE A 193 7.76 -2.75 8.01
C PHE A 193 7.67 -1.41 8.72
N ILE A 194 7.57 -1.43 10.05
CA ILE A 194 7.73 -0.22 10.86
C ILE A 194 8.79 -0.41 11.94
N ALA A 195 9.57 0.63 12.22
CA ALA A 195 10.49 0.67 13.35
C ALA A 195 10.25 1.95 14.16
N GLY A 196 10.17 1.82 15.49
CA GLY A 196 10.09 2.98 16.37
C GLY A 196 11.49 3.52 16.59
N LEU A 197 11.78 4.71 16.04
CA LEU A 197 13.09 5.34 16.09
C LEU A 197 13.02 6.70 16.79
N ALA A 198 14.14 7.11 17.37
CA ALA A 198 14.27 8.39 18.05
C ALA A 198 14.80 9.47 17.11
N LYS A 199 14.43 10.71 17.43
CA LYS A 199 15.00 11.88 16.78
C LYS A 199 16.52 11.92 17.04
N ASP A 200 17.27 12.45 16.07
CA ASP A 200 18.71 12.65 16.08
C ASP A 200 19.55 11.36 16.04
N GLN A 201 18.92 10.18 15.97
CA GLN A 201 19.60 8.92 15.67
C GLN A 201 20.15 8.92 14.25
N ASN A 202 21.30 8.26 14.06
CA ASN A 202 21.79 7.93 12.73
C ASN A 202 21.23 6.57 12.34
N MET A 203 20.36 6.54 11.33
CA MET A 203 19.78 5.31 10.78
C MET A 203 20.54 4.90 9.53
N GLU A 204 20.82 3.61 9.37
CA GLU A 204 21.21 3.01 8.10
C GLU A 204 20.23 1.88 7.73
N VAL A 205 19.89 1.83 6.45
CA VAL A 205 19.05 0.78 5.88
C VAL A 205 19.78 0.15 4.72
N LYS A 206 19.90 -1.19 4.76
CA LYS A 206 20.47 -2.00 3.70
C LYS A 206 19.42 -2.98 3.17
N LEU A 207 19.20 -2.98 1.86
CA LEU A 207 18.34 -3.92 1.16
C LEU A 207 19.19 -4.79 0.23
N GLU A 208 19.25 -6.09 0.54
CA GLU A 208 19.84 -7.11 -0.34
C GLU A 208 18.74 -7.77 -1.16
N ALA A 209 18.59 -7.32 -2.40
CA ALA A 209 17.64 -7.85 -3.38
C ALA A 209 18.05 -7.41 -4.79
N ASN A 210 17.54 -8.10 -5.82
CA ASN A 210 17.76 -7.69 -7.21
C ASN A 210 17.12 -6.32 -7.51
N SER A 211 17.49 -5.66 -8.62
CA SER A 211 17.03 -4.30 -8.99
C SER A 211 15.51 -4.13 -9.19
N LYS A 212 14.74 -5.23 -9.20
CA LYS A 212 13.28 -5.21 -9.33
C LYS A 212 12.56 -5.08 -8.00
N VAL A 213 13.25 -5.21 -6.87
CA VAL A 213 12.71 -4.86 -5.56
C VAL A 213 12.98 -3.37 -5.29
N LEU A 214 11.92 -2.59 -5.14
CA LEU A 214 12.00 -1.18 -4.81
C LEU A 214 11.86 -0.98 -3.30
N LEU A 215 12.50 0.07 -2.79
CA LEU A 215 12.47 0.48 -1.39
C LEU A 215 11.93 1.90 -1.27
N SER A 216 10.91 2.06 -0.43
CA SER A 216 10.44 3.36 0.06
C SER A 216 10.65 3.45 1.57
N ILE A 217 10.97 4.65 2.06
CA ILE A 217 11.18 4.93 3.49
C ILE A 217 10.48 6.24 3.83
N TYR A 218 9.48 6.15 4.72
CA TYR A 218 8.66 7.29 5.12
C TYR A 218 8.91 7.69 6.57
N SER A 219 8.96 9.00 6.81
CA SER A 219 9.05 9.56 8.16
C SER A 219 7.72 9.44 8.91
N PRO A 220 7.71 9.54 10.26
CA PRO A 220 6.49 9.41 11.06
C PRO A 220 5.36 10.37 10.68
N SER A 221 5.67 11.60 10.26
CA SER A 221 4.66 12.54 9.75
C SER A 221 4.23 12.25 8.30
N GLY A 222 5.01 11.44 7.59
CA GLY A 222 4.90 11.19 6.16
C GLY A 222 5.24 12.42 5.29
N LYS A 223 5.61 13.57 5.85
CA LYS A 223 5.82 14.79 5.06
C LYS A 223 7.12 14.77 4.26
N ASN A 224 8.12 14.05 4.78
CA ASN A 224 9.47 14.02 4.22
C ASN A 224 9.85 12.55 3.95
N PRO A 225 9.55 12.00 2.76
CA PRO A 225 10.06 10.68 2.38
C PRO A 225 11.59 10.74 2.32
N LEU A 226 12.25 9.78 2.96
CA LEU A 226 13.70 9.61 2.86
C LEU A 226 14.07 8.91 1.55
N LEU A 227 13.17 8.04 1.09
CA LEU A 227 13.30 7.29 -0.15
C LEU A 227 11.91 6.92 -0.66
N GLU A 228 11.71 6.86 -1.98
CA GLU A 228 10.43 6.50 -2.59
C GLU A 228 10.70 5.74 -3.89
N ASP A 229 10.07 4.57 -4.06
CA ASP A 229 10.14 3.70 -5.24
C ASP A 229 11.58 3.46 -5.76
N SER A 230 12.54 3.36 -4.84
CA SER A 230 13.95 3.46 -5.22
C SER A 230 14.61 2.10 -5.42
N GLN A 231 15.55 2.06 -6.37
CA GLN A 231 16.47 0.94 -6.55
C GLN A 231 17.74 1.06 -5.70
N LYS A 232 17.87 2.11 -4.87
CA LYS A 232 18.98 2.21 -3.91
C LYS A 232 18.98 1.01 -2.97
N ARG A 233 20.18 0.54 -2.64
CA ARG A 233 20.40 -0.65 -1.79
C ARG A 233 20.92 -0.30 -0.40
N THR A 234 21.44 0.91 -0.23
CA THR A 234 21.86 1.45 1.05
C THR A 234 21.47 2.92 1.14
N ILE A 235 21.05 3.36 2.31
CA ILE A 235 20.83 4.76 2.65
C ILE A 235 21.13 4.97 4.14
N SER A 236 21.76 6.11 4.45
CA SER A 236 21.98 6.56 5.82
C SER A 236 21.39 7.95 6.01
N ALA A 237 20.80 8.22 7.16
CA ALA A 237 20.23 9.51 7.48
C ALA A 237 20.16 9.75 8.99
N THR A 238 20.44 11.00 9.40
CA THR A 238 20.09 11.49 10.73
C THR A 238 18.59 11.80 10.79
N LEU A 239 17.90 11.20 11.76
CA LEU A 239 16.45 11.24 11.85
C LEU A 239 15.96 12.57 12.43
N SER A 240 15.11 13.30 11.71
CA SER A 240 14.57 14.59 12.16
C SER A 240 13.33 14.48 13.04
N GLU A 241 12.74 13.29 13.15
CA GLU A 241 11.47 13.03 13.83
C GLU A 241 11.60 11.82 14.76
N LYS A 242 10.93 11.85 15.92
CA LYS A 242 10.72 10.67 16.75
C LYS A 242 9.40 10.02 16.33
N GLY A 243 9.39 8.70 16.16
CA GLY A 243 8.16 7.97 15.88
C GLY A 243 8.38 6.69 15.10
N PHE A 244 7.32 6.20 14.46
CA PHE A 244 7.41 5.03 13.59
C PHE A 244 7.80 5.46 12.18
N TYR A 245 9.00 5.03 11.77
CA TYR A 245 9.42 5.08 10.38
C TYR A 245 8.89 3.84 9.67
N GLU A 246 8.51 4.02 8.42
CA GLU A 246 7.93 2.97 7.59
C GLU A 246 8.92 2.59 6.48
N PHE A 247 9.11 1.29 6.26
CA PHE A 247 9.96 0.74 5.20
C PHE A 247 9.09 -0.17 4.33
N VAL A 248 8.99 0.16 3.05
CA VAL A 248 8.12 -0.57 2.12
C VAL A 248 9.01 -1.22 1.07
N VAL A 249 8.88 -2.53 0.93
CA VAL A 249 9.54 -3.29 -0.13
C VAL A 249 8.49 -3.81 -1.09
N VAL A 250 8.64 -3.50 -2.39
CA VAL A 250 7.70 -3.94 -3.44
C VAL A 250 8.44 -4.61 -4.59
N SER A 251 7.88 -5.67 -5.14
CA SER A 251 8.44 -6.38 -6.30
C SER A 251 7.80 -5.91 -7.60
N THR A 252 8.64 -5.46 -8.53
CA THR A 252 8.28 -5.21 -9.93
C THR A 252 8.74 -6.35 -10.87
N ALA A 253 9.19 -7.47 -10.30
CA ALA A 253 9.61 -8.64 -11.05
C ALA A 253 8.39 -9.43 -11.56
N SER A 254 8.61 -10.23 -12.61
CA SER A 254 7.61 -11.19 -13.12
C SER A 254 7.65 -12.54 -12.39
N GLU A 255 8.71 -12.79 -11.63
CA GLU A 255 8.92 -14.02 -10.85
C GLU A 255 9.08 -13.68 -9.37
N PRO A 256 8.88 -14.65 -8.46
CA PRO A 256 9.17 -14.47 -7.04
C PRO A 256 10.62 -14.02 -6.79
N VAL A 257 10.80 -13.09 -5.85
CA VAL A 257 12.11 -12.53 -5.52
C VAL A 257 12.33 -12.49 -4.01
N ASP A 258 13.46 -12.99 -3.58
CA ASP A 258 13.87 -12.92 -2.18
C ASP A 258 14.48 -11.56 -1.86
N TYR A 259 14.33 -11.14 -0.60
CA TYR A 259 14.96 -9.94 -0.07
C TYR A 259 15.44 -10.16 1.36
N GLN A 260 16.44 -9.37 1.73
CA GLN A 260 16.86 -9.16 3.11
C GLN A 260 16.93 -7.66 3.38
N LEU A 261 16.21 -7.19 4.38
CA LEU A 261 16.17 -5.79 4.83
C LEU A 261 16.83 -5.71 6.21
N THR A 262 17.90 -4.94 6.31
CA THR A 262 18.58 -4.63 7.57
C THR A 262 18.33 -3.17 7.91
N VAL A 263 17.85 -2.92 9.13
CA VAL A 263 17.67 -1.57 9.68
C VAL A 263 18.53 -1.47 10.92
N THR A 264 19.44 -0.49 10.94
CA THR A 264 20.24 -0.10 12.09
C THR A 264 19.91 1.33 12.49
N ALA A 265 19.94 1.62 13.77
CA ALA A 265 19.85 2.97 14.30
C ALA A 265 20.75 3.11 15.53
N GLU A 266 21.64 4.09 15.47
CA GLU A 266 22.60 4.40 16.52
C GLU A 266 22.30 5.78 17.09
N ASN A 267 22.44 5.91 18.41
CA ASN A 267 22.36 7.21 19.05
C ASN A 267 23.57 8.06 18.66
N PRO A 268 23.43 9.39 18.57
CA PRO A 268 24.58 10.26 18.42
C PRO A 268 25.55 10.02 19.59
N PRO A 269 26.87 10.13 19.36
CA PRO A 269 27.84 10.03 20.44
C PRO A 269 27.49 11.03 21.54
N GLU A 270 27.61 10.60 22.79
CA GLU A 270 27.43 11.50 23.94
C GLU A 270 28.40 12.67 23.78
N PRO A 271 27.95 13.94 23.95
CA PRO A 271 28.85 15.06 23.84
C PRO A 271 30.00 14.88 24.83
N GLU A 272 31.24 15.03 24.36
CA GLU A 272 32.40 15.02 25.25
C GLU A 272 32.13 16.00 26.39
N PRO A 273 32.41 15.62 27.66
CA PRO A 273 32.17 16.49 28.79
C PRO A 273 32.91 17.79 28.54
N THR A 274 32.15 18.89 28.40
CA THR A 274 32.71 20.24 28.30
C THR A 274 33.70 20.39 29.44
N GLU A 275 34.99 20.54 29.12
CA GLU A 275 35.99 20.86 30.13
C GLU A 275 35.47 22.08 30.89
N THR A 276 35.09 21.86 32.15
CA THR A 276 34.76 22.97 33.04
C THR A 276 36.02 23.81 33.07
N PRO A 277 35.99 25.11 32.70
CA PRO A 277 37.20 25.91 32.70
C PRO A 277 37.80 25.82 34.09
N SER A 278 38.97 25.17 34.17
CA SER A 278 39.76 25.10 35.39
C SER A 278 39.95 26.53 35.83
N GLN A 279 39.48 26.86 37.03
CA GLN A 279 39.69 28.18 37.60
C GLN A 279 41.19 28.47 37.51
N THR A 280 41.56 29.49 36.74
CA THR A 280 42.92 30.04 36.74
C THR A 280 43.28 30.31 38.19
N PRO A 281 44.43 29.80 38.71
CA PRO A 281 44.87 30.17 40.04
C PRO A 281 44.93 31.70 40.09
N THR A 282 44.15 32.30 40.98
CA THR A 282 44.30 33.72 41.30
C THR A 282 45.71 33.87 41.83
N GLU A 283 46.58 34.56 41.07
CA GLU A 283 47.93 34.88 41.52
C GLU A 283 47.83 35.61 42.86
N GLU A 284 48.46 35.01 43.86
CA GLU A 284 48.62 35.58 45.19
C GLU A 284 49.46 36.86 45.06
N PRO A 285 49.01 38.03 45.55
CA PRO A 285 49.73 39.28 45.36
C PRO A 285 51.10 39.21 46.04
N ILE A 286 52.16 39.46 45.25
CA ILE A 286 53.54 39.60 45.70
C ILE A 286 53.59 40.71 46.77
N PRO A 287 54.17 40.47 47.96
CA PRO A 287 54.32 41.51 48.97
C PRO A 287 55.30 42.58 48.49
N THR A 288 54.82 43.82 48.39
CA THR A 288 55.62 45.02 48.10
C THR A 288 56.66 45.23 49.20
N GLU A 289 57.95 45.14 48.85
CA GLU A 289 59.04 45.54 49.75
C GLU A 289 58.95 47.04 50.04
N THR A 290 58.96 47.38 51.34
CA THR A 290 58.99 48.76 51.84
C THR A 290 60.43 49.28 51.80
N PRO A 291 60.73 50.43 51.17
CA PRO A 291 62.08 50.97 51.17
C PRO A 291 62.48 51.44 52.57
N THR A 292 63.65 51.00 53.02
CA THR A 292 64.30 51.39 54.27
C THR A 292 64.81 52.83 54.16
N PRO A 293 64.59 53.71 55.16
CA PRO A 293 65.13 55.06 55.12
C PRO A 293 66.64 55.07 55.42
N GLU A 294 67.39 55.80 54.60
CA GLU A 294 68.79 56.13 54.80
C GLU A 294 68.96 56.95 56.10
N GLY A 295 69.66 56.37 57.08
CA GLY A 295 70.15 57.06 58.25
C GLY A 295 71.51 57.70 57.96
N ASN A 296 71.58 59.03 58.06
CA ASN A 296 72.81 59.80 58.03
C ASN A 296 73.50 59.82 59.41
N TYR A 297 74.83 59.65 59.36
CA TYR A 297 75.88 59.82 60.39
C TYR A 297 76.03 58.77 61.50
#